data_AF-A0A3D2WLA2-F1
#
_entry.id   AF-A0A3D2WLA2-F1
#
_cell.length_a   1.000
_cell.length_b   1.000
_cell.length_c   1.000
_cell.angle_alpha   90.00
_cell.angle_beta   90.00
_cell.angle_gamma   90.00
#
_symmetry.space_group_name_H-M   'P 1'
#
loop_
_entity.id
_entity.type
_entity.pdbx_description
1 polymer ?
#
loop_
_entity_poly.entity_id
_entity_poly.type
_entity_poly.pdbx_seq_one_letter_code
_entity_poly.pdbx_strand_id
1 'polypeptide(L)' 'MAVLEVLHFPDARLRTVAKPVETVDDSIRALVADMFDTMYDEEGIGLAATQV' A
#
# COMPACT_ATOMS: atom_id res chain seq x y z
N MET A 1 -2.95 5.98 10.85
CA MET A 1 -1.86 6.87 10.44
C MET A 1 -0.58 6.28 10.95
N ALA A 2 0.03 5.48 10.09
CA ALA A 2 1.28 4.77 10.28
C ALA A 2 2.01 4.72 8.94
N VAL A 3 3.35 4.76 8.98
CA VAL A 3 4.19 4.48 7.82
C VAL A 3 4.36 2.95 7.72
N LEU A 4 4.03 2.39 6.56
CA LEU A 4 4.14 0.97 6.26
C LEU A 4 5.51 0.66 5.64
N GLU A 5 6.00 -0.56 5.81
CA GLU A 5 7.27 -0.99 5.20
C GLU A 5 7.08 -1.19 3.69
N VAL A 6 7.82 -0.44 2.87
CA VAL A 6 7.81 -0.61 1.42
C VAL A 6 8.70 -1.78 1.00
N LEU A 7 8.10 -2.72 0.26
CA LEU A 7 8.80 -3.86 -0.31
C LEU A 7 9.70 -3.44 -1.47
N HIS A 8 10.91 -3.99 -1.48
CA HIS A 8 11.91 -3.72 -2.50
C HIS A 8 12.17 -4.96 -3.36
N PHE A 9 12.52 -4.75 -4.63
CA PHE A 9 12.96 -5.84 -5.51
C PHE A 9 14.18 -6.54 -4.89
N PRO A 10 14.25 -7.89 -4.84
CA PRO A 10 13.43 -8.86 -5.58
C PRO A 10 12.33 -9.57 -4.76
N ASP A 11 11.67 -8.91 -3.82
CA ASP A 11 10.61 -9.56 -3.02
C ASP A 11 9.53 -10.21 -3.90
N ALA A 12 9.29 -11.51 -3.69
CA ALA A 12 8.34 -12.28 -4.50
C ALA A 12 6.89 -11.79 -4.37
N ARG A 13 6.55 -11.14 -3.24
CA ARG A 13 5.21 -10.56 -3.02
C ARG A 13 4.87 -9.49 -4.05
N LEU A 14 5.87 -8.74 -4.54
CA LEU A 14 5.71 -7.74 -5.61
C LEU A 14 5.23 -8.33 -6.95
N ARG A 15 5.26 -9.66 -7.11
CA ARG A 15 4.73 -10.37 -8.29
C ARG A 15 3.32 -10.93 -8.07
N THR A 16 2.74 -10.74 -6.90
CA THR A 16 1.39 -11.22 -6.59
C THR A 16 0.34 -10.36 -7.29
N VAL A 17 -0.60 -11.01 -7.99
CA VAL A 17 -1.75 -10.34 -8.60
C VAL A 17 -2.74 -9.97 -7.50
N ALA A 18 -2.95 -8.68 -7.29
CA ALA A 18 -3.92 -8.18 -6.32
C ALA A 18 -5.35 -8.58 -6.70
N LYS A 19 -6.17 -8.85 -5.68
CA LYS A 19 -7.60 -9.15 -5.85
C LYS A 19 -8.41 -7.86 -5.88
N PRO A 20 -9.58 -7.84 -6.56
CA PRO A 20 -10.51 -6.72 -6.48
C PRO A 20 -10.97 -6.48 -5.04
N VAL A 21 -11.15 -5.21 -4.68
CA VAL A 21 -11.78 -4.83 -3.42
C VAL A 21 -13.30 -4.89 -3.60
N GLU A 22 -13.97 -5.80 -2.88
CA GLU A 22 -15.42 -5.99 -3.00
C GLU A 22 -16.23 -4.92 -2.26
N THR A 23 -15.70 -4.36 -1.18
CA THR A 23 -16.38 -3.34 -0.36
C THR A 23 -15.35 -2.38 0.23
N VAL A 24 -15.68 -1.08 0.21
CA VAL A 24 -14.84 -0.02 0.80
C VAL A 24 -15.43 0.38 2.14
N ASP A 25 -15.00 -0.33 3.18
CA ASP A 25 -15.31 -0.04 4.58
C ASP A 25 -14.24 0.83 5.25
N ASP A 26 -14.38 1.05 6.56
CA ASP A 26 -13.47 1.88 7.33
C ASP A 26 -12.06 1.28 7.43
N SER A 27 -11.90 -0.04 7.31
CA SER A 27 -10.59 -0.68 7.31
C SER A 27 -9.83 -0.37 6.03
N ILE A 28 -10.52 -0.38 4.87
CA ILE A 28 -9.93 0.01 3.59
C ILE A 28 -9.59 1.49 3.59
N ARG A 29 -10.45 2.34 4.16
CA ARG A 29 -10.16 3.79 4.29
C ARG A 29 -8.94 4.04 5.18
N ALA A 30 -8.80 3.30 6.27
CA ALA A 30 -7.63 3.38 7.14
C ALA A 30 -6.35 2.95 6.40
N LEU A 31 -6.39 1.83 5.67
CA LEU A 31 -5.26 1.38 4.84
C LEU A 31 -4.88 2.44 3.80
N VAL A 32 -5.84 3.05 3.11
CA VAL A 32 -5.58 4.13 2.15
C VAL A 32 -4.90 5.33 2.80
N ALA A 33 -5.32 5.72 4.01
CA ALA A 33 -4.67 6.78 4.76
C ALA A 33 -3.20 6.46 5.09
N ASP A 34 -2.94 5.24 5.59
CA ASP A 34 -1.57 4.78 5.88
C ASP A 34 -0.71 4.67 4.61
N MET A 35 -1.31 4.29 3.47
CA MET A 35 -0.63 4.27 2.17
C MET A 35 -0.26 5.68 1.67
N PHE A 36 -1.10 6.69 1.91
CA PHE A 36 -0.75 8.08 1.59
C PHE A 36 0.40 8.58 2.48
N ASP A 37 0.31 8.33 3.79
CA ASP A 37 1.37 8.68 4.73
C ASP A 37 2.71 8.05 4.30
N THR A 38 2.70 6.76 3.95
CA THR A 38 3.88 6.02 3.46
C THR A 38 4.41 6.58 2.14
N MET A 39 3.54 6.91 1.19
CA MET A 39 3.94 7.47 -0.11
C MET A 39 4.65 8.81 0.06
N TYR A 40 4.16 9.68 0.97
CA TYR A 40 4.80 10.97 1.23
C TYR A 40 6.12 10.84 1.99
N ASP A 41 6.21 9.89 2.93
CA ASP A 41 7.45 9.59 3.68
C ASP A 41 8.58 9.10 2.76
N GLU A 42 8.24 8.25 1.78
CA GLU A 42 9.16 7.74 0.75
C GLU A 42 9.39 8.73 -0.42
N GLU A 43 8.92 9.98 -0.29
CA GLU A 43 8.99 11.03 -1.33
C GLU A 43 8.45 10.58 -2.70
N GLY A 44 7.49 9.65 -2.70
CA GLY A 44 6.88 9.06 -3.88
C GLY A 44 5.71 9.87 -4.44
N ILE A 45 5.32 9.54 -5.69
CA ILE A 45 4.15 10.13 -6.37
C ILE A 45 3.01 9.14 -6.61
N GLY A 46 3.19 7.88 -6.21
CA GLY A 46 2.19 6.83 -6.29
C GLY A 46 2.62 5.59 -5.52
N LEU A 47 1.66 4.90 -4.90
CA LEU A 47 1.87 3.66 -4.14
C LEU A 47 0.71 2.69 -4.38
N ALA A 48 1.02 1.44 -4.68
CA ALA A 48 0.06 0.35 -4.81
C ALA A 48 0.07 -0.55 -3.58
N ALA A 49 -1.08 -1.13 -3.21
CA ALA A 49 -1.21 -1.94 -1.99
C ALA A 49 -0.27 -3.16 -1.96
N THR A 50 0.10 -3.72 -3.12
CA THR A 50 1.07 -4.84 -3.18
C THR A 50 2.47 -4.46 -2.69
N GLN A 51 2.79 -3.17 -2.63
CA GLN A 51 4.10 -2.68 -2.20
C GLN A 51 4.24 -2.60 -0.68
N VAL A 52 3.17 -2.81 0.08
CA VAL A 52 3.13 -2.72 1.55
C VAL A 52 2.44 -3.94 2.17
#